data_AF-A0A4V0XFR4-F1
#
_entry.id   AF-A0A4V0XFR4-F1
#
_cell.length_a   1.000
_cell.length_b   1.000
_cell.length_c   1.000
_cell.angle_alpha   90.00
_cell.angle_beta   90.00
_cell.angle_gamma   90.00
#
_symmetry.space_group_name_H-M   'P 1'
#
loop_
_entity.id
_entity.type
_entity.pdbx_description
1 polymer ?
#
loop_
_entity_poly.entity_id
_entity_poly.type
_entity_poly.pdbx_seq_one_letter_code
_entity_poly.pdbx_strand_id
1 'polypeptide(L)'
;MPWIVELKREPAYPPVCPYCRKRPTTTTIHVPHKQATGFYAVAATYQNYAFFTPSCAECARAVKRLQVASVLLCSVPWAFWFALPFVAEQAVAETWETLALVPLALTVVGIGLSLWRSYRLRTLRILHVGQGGITYGFAHEGYAKQFAAVNGTDTTWKLLVIKLV
;
A
#
# COMPACT_ATOMS: atom_id res chain seq x y z
N MET A 1 -13.31 5.40 -8.28
CA MET A 1 -12.65 6.15 -9.38
C MET A 1 -11.91 7.34 -8.78
N PRO A 2 -10.69 7.68 -9.22
CA PRO A 2 -9.86 8.66 -8.51
C PRO A 2 -10.06 10.11 -8.99
N TRP A 3 -10.15 11.02 -8.04
CA TRP A 3 -9.99 12.46 -8.22
C TRP A 3 -8.50 12.80 -8.32
N ILE A 4 -8.12 13.58 -9.31
CA ILE A 4 -6.73 13.82 -9.66
C ILE A 4 -6.33 15.25 -9.35
N VAL A 5 -5.16 15.39 -8.75
CA VAL A 5 -4.50 16.68 -8.53
C VAL A 5 -3.08 16.58 -9.04
N GLU A 6 -2.70 17.49 -9.93
CA GLU A 6 -1.36 17.59 -10.48
C GLU A 6 -0.61 18.72 -9.79
N LEU A 7 0.58 18.43 -9.26
CA LEU A 7 1.40 19.39 -8.53
C LEU A 7 2.75 19.54 -9.21
N LYS A 8 3.16 20.79 -9.48
CA LYS A 8 4.49 21.12 -10.04
C LYS A 8 5.55 21.36 -8.96
N ARG A 9 5.14 21.39 -7.69
CA ARG A 9 5.97 21.71 -6.52
C ARG A 9 5.71 20.69 -5.41
N GLU A 10 6.49 20.78 -4.35
CA GLU A 10 6.34 19.94 -3.16
C GLU A 10 4.92 20.10 -2.55
N PRO A 11 4.24 19.00 -2.20
CA PRO A 11 2.85 19.03 -1.77
C PRO A 11 2.70 19.62 -0.36
N ALA A 12 1.86 20.63 -0.22
CA ALA A 12 1.29 21.00 1.06
C ALA A 12 0.03 20.15 1.31
N TYR A 13 -0.05 19.52 2.49
CA TYR A 13 -1.17 18.65 2.82
C TYR A 13 -2.18 19.36 3.73
N PRO A 14 -3.49 19.16 3.51
CA PRO A 14 -4.51 19.66 4.42
C PRO A 14 -4.40 18.95 5.79
N PRO A 15 -4.84 19.57 6.89
CA PRO A 15 -4.77 19.00 8.25
C PRO A 15 -5.84 17.92 8.51
N VAL A 16 -6.17 17.14 7.48
CA VAL A 16 -7.22 16.12 7.45
C VAL A 16 -6.59 14.80 7.00
N CYS A 17 -6.96 13.68 7.61
CA CYS A 17 -6.43 12.38 7.20
C CYS A 17 -7.01 11.95 5.83
N PRO A 18 -6.20 11.58 4.82
CA PRO A 18 -6.68 11.15 3.51
C PRO A 18 -7.45 9.81 3.53
N TYR A 19 -7.27 9.01 4.58
CA TYR A 19 -7.86 7.68 4.71
C TYR A 19 -9.21 7.68 5.43
N CYS A 20 -9.35 8.48 6.48
CA CYS A 20 -10.55 8.48 7.33
C CYS A 20 -11.20 9.87 7.50
N ARG A 21 -10.61 10.92 6.91
CA ARG A 21 -11.07 12.31 6.98
C ARG A 21 -11.15 12.92 8.40
N LYS A 22 -10.61 12.25 9.42
CA LYS A 22 -10.48 12.79 10.78
C LYS A 22 -9.32 13.78 10.89
N ARG A 23 -9.42 14.71 11.84
CA ARG A 23 -8.36 15.62 12.30
C ARG A 23 -7.96 15.24 13.73
N PRO A 24 -6.75 15.58 14.21
CA PRO A 24 -5.60 16.09 13.46
C PRO A 24 -4.77 14.98 12.80
N THR A 25 -3.96 15.35 11.82
CA THR A 25 -2.92 14.48 11.24
C THR A 25 -1.62 14.64 12.02
N THR A 26 -1.36 13.73 12.96
CA THR A 26 -0.18 13.77 13.83
C THR A 26 0.93 12.82 13.42
N THR A 27 0.67 11.95 12.43
CA THR A 27 1.59 10.89 12.01
C THR A 27 1.70 10.83 10.50
N THR A 28 2.70 10.13 9.97
CA THR A 28 2.84 9.89 8.53
C THR A 28 2.74 8.40 8.18
N ILE A 29 2.24 8.12 6.98
CA ILE A 29 2.22 6.78 6.39
C ILE A 29 3.09 6.81 5.14
N HIS A 30 3.96 5.81 5.02
CA HIS A 30 4.77 5.57 3.84
C HIS A 30 3.90 4.99 2.72
N VAL A 31 3.90 5.66 1.57
CA VAL A 31 3.21 5.28 0.35
C VAL A 31 4.27 4.96 -0.70
N PRO A 32 4.57 3.66 -0.93
CA PRO A 32 5.50 3.27 -1.97
C PRO A 32 4.87 3.52 -3.34
N HIS A 33 5.64 4.10 -4.25
CA HIS A 33 5.27 4.21 -5.66
C HIS A 33 6.38 3.60 -6.53
N LYS A 34 5.99 2.77 -7.49
CA LYS A 34 6.92 2.21 -8.48
C LYS A 34 6.48 2.69 -9.85
N GLN A 35 7.41 3.28 -10.59
CA GLN A 35 7.17 3.78 -11.93
C GLN A 35 8.10 3.08 -12.90
N ALA A 36 7.56 2.54 -13.99
CA ALA A 36 8.36 1.98 -15.07
C ALA A 36 9.08 3.12 -15.80
N THR A 37 10.40 3.01 -15.96
CA THR A 37 11.24 4.01 -16.63
C THR A 37 11.71 3.59 -18.02
N GLY A 38 11.61 2.30 -18.33
CA GLY A 38 11.94 1.77 -19.64
C GLY A 38 11.80 0.26 -19.69
N PHE A 39 11.85 -0.28 -20.90
CA PHE A 39 11.91 -1.71 -21.16
C PHE A 39 13.24 -2.01 -21.82
N TYR A 40 14.06 -2.84 -21.18
CA TYR A 40 15.19 -3.50 -21.83
C TYR A 40 14.72 -4.85 -22.35
N ALA A 41 15.45 -5.44 -23.31
CA ALA A 41 15.07 -6.63 -24.06
C ALA A 41 14.55 -7.83 -23.23
N VAL A 42 14.83 -7.90 -21.93
CA VAL A 42 14.39 -8.99 -21.04
C VAL A 42 13.76 -8.51 -19.71
N ALA A 43 13.74 -7.19 -19.43
CA ALA A 43 13.23 -6.68 -18.15
C ALA A 43 12.79 -5.21 -18.23
N ALA A 44 11.69 -4.90 -17.54
CA ALA A 44 11.29 -3.53 -17.26
C ALA A 44 12.17 -2.95 -16.15
N THR A 45 12.70 -1.75 -16.36
CA THR A 45 13.34 -0.96 -15.30
C THR A 45 12.31 -0.13 -14.57
N TYR A 46 12.45 -0.08 -13.25
CA TYR A 46 11.55 0.66 -12.39
C TYR A 46 12.33 1.61 -11.49
N GLN A 47 11.83 2.84 -11.37
CA GLN A 47 12.22 3.74 -10.29
C GLN A 47 11.25 3.60 -9.12
N ASN A 48 11.80 3.46 -7.93
CA ASN A 48 11.05 3.37 -6.69
C ASN A 48 11.07 4.74 -6.01
N TYR A 49 9.89 5.22 -5.62
CA TYR A 49 9.72 6.45 -4.87
C TYR A 49 9.07 6.16 -3.53
N ALA A 50 9.55 6.87 -2.50
CA ALA A 50 9.05 6.81 -1.14
C ALA A 50 8.37 8.13 -0.81
N PHE A 51 7.04 8.11 -0.65
CA PHE A 51 6.29 9.30 -0.27
C PHE A 51 5.74 9.17 1.13
N PHE A 52 5.83 10.24 1.91
CA PHE A 52 5.27 10.30 3.26
C PHE A 52 4.03 11.16 3.23
N THR A 53 2.89 10.58 3.59
CA THR A 53 1.61 11.28 3.61
C THR A 53 1.10 11.44 5.04
N PRO A 54 0.61 12.62 5.43
CA PRO A 54 0.08 12.83 6.76
C PRO A 54 -1.19 12.01 6.97
N SER A 55 -1.35 11.52 8.19
CA SER A 55 -2.42 10.59 8.58
C SER A 55 -2.70 10.72 10.06
N CYS A 56 -3.87 10.24 10.50
CA CYS A 56 -4.15 10.14 11.93
C CYS A 56 -3.47 8.90 12.54
N ALA A 57 -3.16 8.99 13.84
CA ALA A 57 -2.46 7.92 14.56
C ALA A 57 -3.21 6.57 14.55
N GLU A 58 -4.55 6.58 14.48
CA GLU A 58 -5.37 5.37 14.35
C GLU A 58 -5.12 4.67 13.02
N CYS A 59 -5.14 5.41 11.91
CA CYS A 59 -4.89 4.88 10.57
C CYS A 59 -3.45 4.37 10.43
N ALA A 60 -2.47 5.14 10.93
CA ALA A 60 -1.07 4.73 10.90
C ALA A 60 -0.84 3.42 11.69
N ARG A 61 -1.39 3.33 12.90
CA ARG A 61 -1.34 2.09 13.71
C ARG A 61 -2.05 0.93 13.04
N ALA A 62 -3.23 1.15 12.45
CA ALA A 62 -3.96 0.09 11.74
C ALA A 62 -3.18 -0.43 10.53
N VAL A 63 -2.60 0.45 9.71
CA VAL A 63 -1.78 0.06 8.55
C VAL A 63 -0.52 -0.68 9.00
N LYS A 64 0.15 -0.22 10.06
CA LYS A 64 1.34 -0.90 10.61
C LYS A 64 0.99 -2.28 11.17
N ARG A 65 -0.12 -2.42 11.90
CA ARG A 65 -0.60 -3.71 12.41
C ARG A 65 -0.91 -4.68 11.26
N LEU A 66 -1.62 -4.22 10.23
CA LEU A 66 -1.90 -5.04 9.05
C LEU A 66 -0.61 -5.45 8.32
N GLN A 67 0.36 -4.56 8.20
CA GLN A 67 1.68 -4.88 7.64
C GLN A 67 2.34 -6.01 8.42
N VAL A 68 2.53 -5.83 9.73
CA VAL A 68 3.21 -6.81 10.58
C VAL A 68 2.45 -8.13 10.59
N ALA A 69 1.13 -8.10 10.77
CA ALA A 69 0.30 -9.30 10.76
C ALA A 69 0.38 -10.06 9.43
N SER A 70 0.28 -9.36 8.29
CA SER A 70 0.42 -10.00 6.97
C SER A 70 1.79 -10.62 6.75
N VAL A 71 2.88 -9.95 7.18
CA VAL A 71 4.23 -10.48 7.05
C VAL A 71 4.39 -11.73 7.92
N LEU A 72 3.99 -11.68 9.19
CA LEU A 72 4.10 -12.80 10.11
C LEU A 72 3.31 -14.02 9.62
N LEU A 73 2.05 -13.82 9.21
CA LEU A 73 1.20 -14.91 8.70
C LEU A 73 1.70 -15.49 7.38
N CYS A 74 2.43 -14.71 6.58
CA CYS A 74 3.04 -15.19 5.35
C CYS A 74 4.43 -15.82 5.54
N SER A 75 5.16 -15.56 6.63
CA SER A 75 6.55 -16.05 6.79
C SER A 75 6.71 -17.10 7.89
N VAL A 76 6.06 -16.93 9.04
CA VAL A 76 6.21 -17.83 10.20
C VAL A 76 5.79 -19.27 9.89
N PRO A 77 4.68 -19.53 9.18
CA PRO A 77 4.28 -20.91 8.92
C PRO A 77 5.27 -21.67 8.02
N TRP A 78 5.93 -20.96 7.10
CA TRP A 78 6.98 -21.55 6.26
C TRP A 78 8.26 -21.81 7.05
N ALA A 79 8.67 -20.88 7.90
CA ALA A 79 9.82 -21.09 8.79
C ALA A 79 9.63 -22.32 9.70
N PHE A 80 8.41 -22.51 10.22
CA PHE A 80 8.04 -23.69 10.99
C PHE A 80 8.12 -24.98 10.17
N TRP A 81 7.70 -24.96 8.89
CA TRP A 81 7.82 -26.10 7.98
C TRP A 81 9.26 -26.51 7.70
N PHE A 82 10.16 -25.54 7.54
CA PHE A 82 11.59 -25.82 7.38
C PHE A 82 12.24 -26.34 8.65
N ALA A 83 11.73 -25.96 9.83
CA ALA A 83 12.24 -26.44 11.11
C ALA A 83 11.70 -27.83 11.48
N LEU A 84 10.52 -28.22 10.99
CA LEU A 84 9.83 -29.47 11.30
C LEU A 84 10.71 -30.74 11.25
N PRO A 85 11.51 -30.99 10.20
CA PRO A 85 12.34 -32.20 10.12
C PRO A 85 13.43 -32.28 11.21
N PHE A 86 13.78 -31.18 11.86
CA PHE A 86 14.76 -31.15 12.95
C PHE A 86 14.13 -31.39 14.34
N VAL A 87 12.80 -31.38 14.44
CA VAL A 87 12.08 -31.41 15.72
C VAL A 87 11.19 -32.65 15.86
N ALA A 88 10.82 -33.30 14.77
CA ALA A 88 9.86 -34.40 14.79
C ALA A 88 10.36 -35.62 14.00
N GLU A 89 11.08 -36.53 14.67
CA GLU A 89 11.51 -37.81 14.06
C GLU A 89 10.38 -38.86 14.00
N GLN A 90 9.29 -38.73 14.77
CA GLN A 90 8.26 -39.78 14.89
C GLN A 90 6.80 -39.29 14.83
N ALA A 91 6.51 -38.00 15.04
CA ALA A 91 5.13 -37.48 15.18
C ALA A 91 4.46 -37.05 13.85
N VAL A 92 5.18 -37.07 12.72
CA VAL A 92 4.75 -36.43 11.46
C VAL A 92 3.85 -37.34 10.60
N ALA A 93 3.92 -38.67 10.79
CA ALA A 93 3.28 -39.62 9.87
C ALA A 93 1.73 -39.61 9.93
N GLU A 94 1.14 -39.46 11.12
CA GLU A 94 -0.33 -39.47 11.30
C GLU A 94 -0.99 -38.09 11.11
N THR A 95 -0.21 -37.00 11.15
CA THR A 95 -0.75 -35.62 11.14
C THR A 95 -0.26 -34.79 9.95
N TRP A 96 0.33 -35.45 8.93
CA TRP A 96 0.96 -34.76 7.80
C TRP A 96 -0.03 -33.88 7.02
N GLU A 97 -1.28 -34.33 6.85
CA GLU A 97 -2.32 -33.58 6.14
C GLU A 97 -2.68 -32.29 6.88
N THR A 98 -2.90 -32.36 8.19
CA THR A 98 -3.19 -31.19 9.04
C THR A 98 -1.98 -30.25 9.13
N LEU A 99 -0.77 -30.80 9.23
CA LEU A 99 0.49 -30.03 9.23
C LEU A 99 0.78 -29.34 7.89
N ALA A 100 0.35 -29.92 6.77
CA ALA A 100 0.48 -29.31 5.44
C ALA A 100 -0.57 -28.21 5.20
N LEU A 101 -1.80 -28.38 5.71
CA LEU A 101 -2.90 -27.45 5.46
C LEU A 101 -2.85 -26.17 6.32
N VAL A 102 -2.36 -26.24 7.55
CA VAL A 102 -2.30 -25.07 8.47
C VAL A 102 -1.46 -23.91 7.91
N PRO A 103 -0.25 -24.11 7.38
CA PRO A 103 0.54 -23.04 6.77
C PRO A 103 -0.13 -22.40 5.54
N LEU A 104 -0.75 -23.23 4.70
CA LEU A 104 -1.53 -22.75 3.55
C LEU A 104 -2.69 -21.87 4.03
N ALA A 105 -3.46 -22.30 5.03
CA ALA A 105 -4.56 -21.49 5.57
C ALA A 105 -4.06 -20.16 6.14
N LEU A 106 -2.97 -20.16 6.93
CA LEU A 106 -2.41 -18.94 7.52
C LEU A 106 -1.88 -17.97 6.45
N THR A 107 -1.22 -18.49 5.41
CA THR A 107 -0.71 -17.65 4.30
C THR A 107 -1.86 -17.02 3.50
N VAL A 108 -2.96 -17.74 3.27
CA VAL A 108 -4.16 -17.18 2.63
C VAL A 108 -4.73 -16.03 3.46
N VAL A 109 -4.82 -16.17 4.78
CA VAL A 109 -5.25 -15.08 5.67
C VAL A 109 -4.27 -13.91 5.61
N GLY A 110 -2.96 -14.17 5.62
CA GLY A 110 -1.92 -13.15 5.48
C GLY A 110 -2.03 -12.35 4.17
N ILE A 111 -2.26 -13.05 3.05
CA ILE A 111 -2.53 -12.44 1.74
C ILE A 111 -3.80 -11.59 1.80
N GLY A 112 -4.87 -12.09 2.42
CA GLY A 112 -6.12 -11.35 2.63
C GLY A 112 -5.91 -10.04 3.38
N LEU A 113 -5.13 -10.06 4.46
CA LEU A 113 -4.77 -8.85 5.21
C LEU A 113 -3.90 -7.89 4.40
N SER A 114 -2.99 -8.40 3.56
CA SER A 114 -2.18 -7.59 2.65
C SER A 114 -3.04 -6.91 1.58
N LEU A 115 -4.01 -7.63 1.00
CA LEU A 115 -4.98 -7.09 0.06
C LEU A 115 -5.87 -6.05 0.72
N TRP A 116 -6.34 -6.30 1.95
CA TRP A 116 -7.11 -5.33 2.74
C TRP A 116 -6.30 -4.06 3.00
N ARG A 117 -5.04 -4.20 3.40
CA ARG A 117 -4.12 -3.08 3.59
C ARG A 117 -3.95 -2.28 2.30
N SER A 118 -3.72 -2.97 1.18
CA SER A 118 -3.61 -2.35 -0.15
C SER A 118 -4.90 -1.60 -0.49
N TYR A 119 -6.07 -2.21 -0.28
CA TYR A 119 -7.37 -1.58 -0.46
C TYR A 119 -7.53 -0.30 0.37
N ARG A 120 -7.11 -0.31 1.64
CA ARG A 120 -7.13 0.90 2.47
C ARG A 120 -6.16 1.97 1.97
N LEU A 121 -4.96 1.58 1.56
CA LEU A 121 -3.96 2.53 1.05
C LEU A 121 -4.35 3.11 -0.31
N ARG A 122 -5.18 2.42 -1.08
CA ARG A 122 -5.67 2.86 -2.39
C ARG A 122 -6.53 4.14 -2.35
N THR A 123 -6.93 4.65 -1.19
CA THR A 123 -7.65 5.93 -1.08
C THR A 123 -6.78 7.13 -1.45
N LEU A 124 -5.46 7.01 -1.27
CA LEU A 124 -4.47 7.98 -1.76
C LEU A 124 -3.43 7.22 -2.56
N ARG A 125 -3.27 7.58 -3.83
CA ARG A 125 -2.29 6.98 -4.73
C ARG A 125 -1.47 8.07 -5.38
N ILE A 126 -0.24 7.72 -5.69
CA ILE A 126 0.60 8.50 -6.58
C ILE A 126 0.54 7.76 -7.90
N LEU A 127 0.09 8.49 -8.92
CA LEU A 127 -0.22 7.93 -10.23
C LEU A 127 0.98 8.05 -11.17
N HIS A 128 1.69 9.18 -11.08
CA HIS A 128 2.83 9.47 -11.95
C HIS A 128 3.77 10.47 -11.27
N VAL A 129 5.08 10.25 -11.46
CA VAL A 129 6.15 11.17 -11.08
C VAL A 129 6.90 11.53 -12.36
N GLY A 130 6.80 12.78 -12.78
CA GLY A 130 7.44 13.28 -14.00
C GLY A 130 8.35 14.48 -13.71
N GLN A 131 9.15 14.89 -14.70
CA GLN A 131 10.04 16.06 -14.58
C GLN A 131 9.28 17.37 -14.32
N GLY A 132 8.00 17.44 -14.72
CA GLY A 132 7.15 18.62 -14.54
C GLY A 132 6.23 18.58 -13.32
N GLY A 133 6.25 17.51 -12.51
CA GLY A 133 5.39 17.40 -11.34
C GLY A 133 4.96 15.98 -10.95
N ILE A 134 4.18 15.90 -9.89
CA ILE A 134 3.63 14.66 -9.31
C ILE A 134 2.11 14.67 -9.47
N THR A 135 1.56 13.57 -9.97
CA THR A 135 0.11 13.37 -10.09
C THR A 135 -0.39 12.51 -8.94
N TYR A 136 -1.28 13.09 -8.13
CA TYR A 136 -1.95 12.41 -7.02
C TYR A 136 -3.35 11.98 -7.43
N GLY A 137 -3.76 10.79 -6.99
CA GLY A 137 -5.10 10.25 -7.14
C GLY A 137 -5.74 9.99 -5.79
N PHE A 138 -6.94 10.51 -5.58
CA PHE A 138 -7.70 10.38 -4.33
C PHE A 138 -9.03 9.69 -4.56
N ALA A 139 -9.44 8.80 -3.66
CA ALA A 139 -10.76 8.18 -3.74
C ALA A 139 -11.90 9.13 -3.34
N HIS A 140 -11.62 10.15 -2.53
CA HIS A 140 -12.62 11.06 -1.98
C HIS A 140 -12.51 12.46 -2.58
N GLU A 141 -13.61 12.93 -3.17
CA GLU A 141 -13.72 14.27 -3.78
C GLU A 141 -13.41 15.39 -2.78
N GLY A 142 -14.04 15.35 -1.61
CA GLY A 142 -13.89 16.41 -0.61
C GLY A 142 -12.45 16.57 -0.12
N TYR A 143 -11.70 15.46 -0.05
CA TYR A 143 -10.28 15.53 0.28
C TYR A 143 -9.47 16.08 -0.90
N ALA A 144 -9.75 15.64 -2.13
CA ALA A 144 -9.07 16.13 -3.32
C ALA A 144 -9.24 17.65 -3.48
N LYS A 145 -10.45 18.16 -3.26
CA LYS A 145 -10.75 19.61 -3.33
C LYS A 145 -9.96 20.40 -2.27
N GLN A 146 -9.90 19.91 -1.04
CA GLN A 146 -9.11 20.55 0.02
C GLN A 146 -7.61 20.51 -0.28
N PHE A 147 -7.12 19.38 -0.80
CA PHE A 147 -5.73 19.23 -1.20
C PHE A 147 -5.38 20.17 -2.36
N ALA A 148 -6.23 20.28 -3.37
CA ALA A 148 -6.02 21.18 -4.50
C ALA A 148 -6.07 22.65 -4.05
N ALA A 149 -7.03 23.03 -3.18
CA ALA A 149 -7.14 24.38 -2.62
C ALA A 149 -5.88 24.81 -1.83
N VAL A 150 -5.32 23.92 -1.01
CA VAL A 150 -4.09 24.20 -0.24
C VAL A 150 -2.86 24.36 -1.14
N ASN A 151 -2.87 23.74 -2.33
CA ASN A 151 -1.78 23.81 -3.29
C ASN A 151 -2.01 24.81 -4.44
N GLY A 152 -3.14 25.54 -4.45
CA GLY A 152 -3.49 26.48 -5.51
C GLY A 152 -3.69 25.80 -6.87
N THR A 153 -4.19 24.57 -6.90
CA THR A 153 -4.46 23.80 -8.12
C THR A 153 -5.92 23.36 -8.20
N ASP A 154 -6.32 22.89 -9.38
CA ASP A 154 -7.67 22.38 -9.61
C ASP A 154 -7.74 20.85 -9.50
N THR A 155 -8.91 20.35 -9.11
CA THR A 155 -9.23 18.92 -9.13
C THR A 155 -9.83 18.53 -10.47
N THR A 156 -9.33 17.46 -11.08
CA THR A 156 -9.97 16.85 -12.25
C THR A 156 -10.46 15.46 -11.93
N TRP A 157 -11.66 15.12 -12.40
CA TRP A 157 -12.17 13.76 -12.34
C TRP A 157 -11.77 13.04 -13.63
N LYS A 158 -11.14 11.85 -13.52
CA LYS A 158 -10.87 11.01 -14.71
C LYS A 158 -11.35 9.58 -14.47
N LEU A 159 -12.06 9.04 -15.46
CA LEU A 159 -12.60 7.68 -15.46
C LEU A 159 -11.49 6.62 -15.50
N LEU A 160 -10.43 6.90 -16.26
CA LEU A 160 -9.26 6.05 -16.44
C LEU A 160 -7.99 6.90 -16.36
N VAL A 161 -7.08 6.52 -15.47
CA VAL A 161 -5.71 7.04 -15.48
C VAL A 161 -4.90 6.14 -16.39
N ILE A 162 -5.07 6.34 -17.70
CA ILE A 162 -4.16 5.79 -18.70
C ILE A 162 -3.37 6.99 -19.21
N LYS A 163 -2.19 7.23 -18.63
CA LYS A 163 -1.10 7.82 -19.40
C LYS A 163 -0.28 6.64 -19.88
N LEU A 164 -0.59 6.18 -21.09
CA LEU A 164 0.37 5.44 -21.90
C LEU A 164 1.59 6.35 -22.02
N VAL A 165 2.74 5.82 -21.59
CA VAL A 165 4.06 6.39 -21.89
C VAL A 165 4.20 6.52 -23.39
#